data_AF-A0YU82-F1
#
_entry.id   AF-A0YU82-F1
#
_cell.length_a   1.000
_cell.length_b   1.000
_cell.length_c   1.000
_cell.angle_alpha   90.00
_cell.angle_beta   90.00
_cell.angle_gamma   90.00
#
_symmetry.space_group_name_H-M   'P 1'
#
loop_
_entity.id
_entity.type
_entity.pdbx_description
1 polymer ?
#
loop_
_entity_poly.entity_id
_entity_poly.type
_entity_poly.pdbx_seq_one_letter_code
_entity_poly.pdbx_strand_id
1 'polypeptide(L)'
;MLRQESNPQIEPEQNALIPEIDTTPSGVPGIDIQRELNRLEEMILDSLQVPLIRRTLIDEEQLLDQLDLIRLNLPSAFQEADIIVRHKDEILTEAEEYAQEILEAAEHRATQLLNEMGIVQQAQAEAEQLRQQVQVECETHQQQTIAEVEQIRYQAQQELDDIRSRTLAECKEIQNGADEYADHVLGNIEQQLGEMLRVIRNGRQQLHIQHDNTSGQLRGQ
;
A
#
# COMPACT_ATOMS: atom_id res chain seq x y z
N MET A 1 -1.41 -16.84 18.75
CA MET A 1 -1.71 -16.17 17.47
C MET A 1 -2.40 -17.17 16.55
N LEU A 2 -3.74 -17.22 16.57
CA LEU A 2 -4.52 -17.93 15.56
C LEU A 2 -5.18 -16.85 14.68
N ARG A 3 -4.78 -16.78 13.41
CA ARG A 3 -5.45 -15.97 12.39
C ARG A 3 -6.70 -16.75 11.95
N GLN A 4 -7.88 -16.22 12.26
CA GLN A 4 -9.12 -16.63 11.62
C GLN A 4 -9.13 -16.07 10.20
N GLU A 5 -9.16 -16.97 9.21
CA GLU A 5 -9.44 -16.65 7.82
C GLU A 5 -10.90 -16.21 7.71
N SER A 6 -11.12 -14.91 7.54
CA SER A 6 -12.42 -14.34 7.22
C SER A 6 -12.67 -14.54 5.72
N ASN A 7 -13.24 -15.69 5.36
CA ASN A 7 -13.80 -15.95 4.06
C ASN A 7 -15.10 -15.14 3.91
N PRO A 8 -15.21 -14.13 3.03
CA PRO A 8 -16.49 -13.51 2.77
C PRO A 8 -17.26 -14.45 1.85
N GLN A 9 -18.15 -15.25 2.44
CA GLN A 9 -19.18 -15.95 1.71
C GLN A 9 -20.03 -14.87 1.01
N ILE A 10 -19.85 -14.72 -0.30
CA ILE A 10 -20.76 -13.98 -1.15
C ILE A 10 -22.00 -14.87 -1.26
N GLU A 11 -22.94 -14.71 -0.34
CA GLU A 11 -24.30 -15.17 -0.56
C GLU A 11 -24.89 -14.29 -1.66
N PRO A 12 -25.46 -14.86 -2.73
CA PRO A 12 -26.23 -14.07 -3.67
C PRO A 12 -27.53 -13.72 -2.94
N GLU A 13 -27.62 -12.52 -2.39
CA GLU A 13 -28.90 -11.88 -2.08
C GLU A 13 -29.64 -11.63 -3.40
N GLN A 14 -30.18 -12.70 -3.99
CA GLN A 14 -31.29 -12.62 -4.93
C GLN A 14 -32.57 -12.64 -4.11
N ASN A 15 -32.79 -11.58 -3.34
CA ASN A 15 -34.12 -11.19 -2.94
C ASN A 15 -34.50 -9.97 -3.78
N ALA A 16 -34.42 -10.14 -5.11
CA ALA A 16 -35.23 -9.33 -5.99
C ALA A 16 -36.68 -9.67 -5.63
N LEU A 17 -37.30 -8.80 -4.83
CA LEU A 17 -38.75 -8.67 -4.83
C LEU A 17 -39.13 -8.29 -6.27
N ILE A 18 -39.23 -9.29 -7.13
CA ILE A 18 -40.11 -9.20 -8.27
C ILE A 18 -41.48 -9.17 -7.59
N PRO A 19 -42.24 -8.07 -7.63
CA PRO A 19 -43.63 -8.16 -7.23
C PRO A 19 -44.21 -9.19 -8.20
N GLU A 20 -44.65 -10.34 -7.67
CA GLU A 20 -45.52 -11.23 -8.43
C GLU A 20 -46.72 -10.37 -8.80
N ILE A 21 -46.68 -9.80 -10.00
CA ILE A 21 -47.83 -9.17 -10.60
C ILE A 21 -48.73 -10.37 -10.84
N ASP A 22 -49.64 -10.57 -9.89
CA ASP A 22 -50.68 -11.57 -9.92
C ASP A 22 -51.59 -11.20 -11.10
N THR A 23 -51.14 -11.51 -12.32
CA THR A 23 -51.94 -11.40 -13.55
C THR A 23 -52.90 -12.56 -13.57
N THR A 24 -53.68 -12.73 -12.50
CA THR A 24 -55.02 -13.24 -12.69
C THR A 24 -55.78 -12.06 -13.30
N PRO A 25 -56.28 -12.15 -14.55
CA PRO A 25 -57.36 -11.27 -14.93
C PRO A 25 -58.47 -11.65 -13.96
N SER A 26 -58.62 -10.86 -12.89
CA SER A 26 -59.79 -10.91 -12.04
C SER A 26 -60.96 -10.66 -12.98
N GLY A 27 -61.54 -11.76 -13.46
CA GLY A 27 -62.80 -11.77 -14.16
C GLY A 27 -63.83 -11.33 -13.15
N VAL A 28 -63.95 -10.01 -12.99
CA VAL A 28 -65.07 -9.40 -12.30
C VAL A 28 -66.31 -10.01 -12.96
N PRO A 29 -67.27 -10.55 -12.20
CA PRO A 29 -68.57 -10.94 -12.74
C PRO A 29 -69.36 -9.67 -13.09
N GLY A 30 -68.83 -8.88 -14.02
CA GLY A 30 -69.54 -7.84 -14.73
C GLY A 30 -70.34 -8.51 -15.83
N ILE A 31 -71.58 -8.07 -16.01
CA ILE A 31 -72.43 -8.50 -17.12
C ILE A 31 -71.66 -8.20 -18.42
N ASP A 32 -71.34 -9.25 -19.16
CA ASP A 32 -70.63 -9.14 -20.43
C ASP A 32 -71.54 -8.45 -21.45
N ILE A 33 -71.33 -7.15 -21.64
CA ILE A 33 -72.14 -6.32 -22.54
C ILE A 33 -72.10 -6.88 -23.96
N GLN A 34 -71.00 -7.53 -24.37
CA GLN A 34 -70.92 -8.18 -25.67
C GLN A 34 -71.91 -9.34 -25.75
N ARG A 35 -72.03 -10.14 -24.69
CA ARG A 35 -73.01 -11.23 -24.60
C ARG A 35 -74.45 -10.70 -24.63
N GLU A 36 -74.75 -9.62 -23.92
CA GLU A 36 -76.10 -9.05 -23.92
C GLU A 36 -76.45 -8.37 -25.26
N LEU A 37 -75.47 -7.77 -25.95
CA LEU A 37 -75.63 -7.24 -27.32
C LEU A 37 -75.81 -8.38 -28.34
N ASN A 38 -75.04 -9.46 -28.23
CA ASN A 38 -75.21 -10.65 -29.08
C ASN A 38 -76.59 -11.27 -28.88
N ARG A 39 -77.10 -11.29 -27.65
CA ARG A 39 -78.47 -11.76 -27.36
C ARG A 39 -79.53 -10.85 -27.97
N LEU A 40 -79.32 -9.53 -27.95
CA LEU A 40 -80.18 -8.58 -28.64
C LEU A 40 -80.15 -8.79 -30.16
N GLU A 41 -78.97 -9.06 -30.72
CA GLU A 41 -78.79 -9.40 -32.14
C GLU A 41 -79.51 -10.70 -32.52
N GLU A 42 -79.35 -11.77 -31.73
CA GLU A 42 -80.06 -13.05 -31.92
C GLU A 42 -81.58 -12.87 -31.88
N MET A 43 -82.10 -12.08 -30.93
CA MET A 43 -83.53 -11.77 -30.85
C MET A 43 -84.05 -11.03 -32.10
N ILE A 44 -83.23 -10.18 -32.71
CA ILE A 44 -83.58 -9.49 -33.95
C ILE A 44 -83.49 -10.46 -35.15
N LEU A 45 -82.51 -11.36 -35.18
CA LEU A 45 -82.28 -12.32 -36.27
C LEU A 45 -83.33 -13.45 -36.31
N ASP A 46 -83.74 -13.97 -35.15
CA ASP A 46 -84.72 -15.06 -35.03
C ASP A 46 -86.18 -14.59 -35.16
N SER A 47 -86.39 -13.28 -35.25
CA SER A 47 -87.73 -12.69 -35.31
C SER A 47 -88.42 -12.87 -36.67
N LEU A 48 -89.76 -12.88 -36.67
CA LEU A 48 -90.55 -13.23 -37.84
C LEU A 48 -90.41 -12.14 -38.93
N GLN A 49 -89.72 -12.47 -40.03
CA GLN A 49 -89.54 -11.53 -41.14
C GLN A 49 -90.78 -11.50 -42.04
N VAL A 50 -91.34 -10.32 -42.28
CA VAL A 50 -92.52 -10.16 -43.12
C VAL A 50 -92.08 -10.07 -44.60
N PRO A 51 -92.33 -11.07 -45.46
CA PRO A 51 -91.93 -10.98 -46.86
C PRO A 51 -92.64 -9.82 -47.56
N LEU A 52 -91.94 -9.13 -48.48
CA LEU A 52 -92.34 -7.89 -49.19
C LEU A 52 -92.16 -6.57 -48.42
N ILE A 53 -92.07 -6.58 -47.09
CA ILE A 53 -91.83 -5.40 -46.26
C ILE A 53 -90.49 -5.61 -45.54
N ARG A 54 -89.51 -4.71 -45.63
CA ARG A 54 -88.24 -4.85 -44.88
C ARG A 54 -88.44 -4.55 -43.37
N ARG A 55 -89.38 -5.25 -42.73
CA ARG A 55 -89.73 -5.13 -41.32
C ARG A 55 -89.72 -6.51 -40.68
N THR A 56 -89.24 -6.55 -39.45
CA THR A 56 -89.21 -7.74 -38.61
C THR A 56 -90.17 -7.53 -37.46
N LEU A 57 -90.97 -8.56 -37.15
CA LEU A 57 -91.90 -8.54 -36.03
C LEU A 57 -91.20 -9.09 -34.80
N ILE A 58 -90.87 -8.19 -33.88
CA ILE A 58 -90.13 -8.48 -32.65
C ILE A 58 -91.08 -8.26 -31.47
N ASP A 59 -90.96 -9.09 -30.44
CA ASP A 59 -91.62 -8.87 -29.15
C ASP A 59 -91.05 -7.60 -28.51
N GLU A 60 -91.86 -6.54 -28.48
CA GLU A 60 -91.48 -5.23 -27.97
C GLU A 60 -91.09 -5.31 -26.48
N GLU A 61 -91.76 -6.15 -25.69
CA GLU A 61 -91.52 -6.26 -24.24
C GLU A 61 -90.13 -6.87 -23.99
N GLN A 62 -89.83 -8.00 -24.64
CA GLN A 62 -88.54 -8.67 -24.48
C GLN A 62 -87.37 -7.83 -25.02
N LEU A 63 -87.57 -7.13 -26.15
CA LEU A 63 -86.55 -6.27 -26.74
C LEU A 63 -86.23 -5.07 -25.84
N LEU A 64 -87.26 -4.45 -25.27
CA LEU A 64 -87.09 -3.32 -24.35
C LEU A 64 -86.44 -3.75 -23.03
N ASP A 65 -86.83 -4.89 -22.47
CA ASP A 65 -86.19 -5.44 -21.26
C ASP A 65 -84.69 -5.70 -21.49
N GLN A 66 -84.33 -6.27 -22.64
CA GLN A 66 -82.94 -6.53 -23.01
C GLN A 66 -82.15 -5.23 -23.23
N LEU A 67 -82.77 -4.22 -23.86
CA LEU A 67 -82.18 -2.90 -24.04
C LEU A 67 -81.97 -2.16 -22.71
N ASP A 68 -82.93 -2.25 -21.79
CA ASP A 68 -82.84 -1.65 -20.46
C ASP A 68 -81.77 -2.34 -19.62
N LEU A 69 -81.61 -3.66 -19.73
CA LEU A 69 -80.50 -4.39 -19.11
C LEU A 69 -79.13 -3.88 -19.61
N ILE A 70 -78.96 -3.70 -20.92
CA ILE A 70 -77.72 -3.14 -21.48
C ILE A 70 -77.53 -1.71 -20.99
N ARG A 71 -78.57 -0.88 -21.06
CA ARG A 71 -78.52 0.53 -20.67
C ARG A 71 -78.17 0.73 -19.19
N LEU A 72 -78.61 -0.16 -18.32
CA LEU A 72 -78.37 -0.08 -16.88
C LEU A 72 -76.93 -0.49 -16.50
N ASN A 73 -76.33 -1.42 -17.26
CA ASN A 73 -75.00 -1.98 -16.94
C ASN A 73 -73.85 -1.38 -17.77
N LEU A 74 -74.14 -0.73 -18.89
CA LEU A 74 -73.14 -0.11 -19.76
C LEU A 74 -72.38 1.05 -19.07
N PRO A 75 -73.02 1.94 -18.28
CA PRO A 75 -72.31 2.99 -17.54
C PRO A 75 -71.28 2.45 -16.53
N SER A 76 -71.61 1.39 -15.78
CA SER A 76 -70.69 0.81 -14.78
C SER A 76 -69.49 0.14 -15.43
N ALA A 77 -69.68 -0.56 -16.56
CA ALA A 77 -68.56 -1.16 -17.29
C ALA A 77 -67.57 -0.11 -17.84
N PHE A 78 -68.05 1.05 -18.30
CA PHE A 78 -67.15 2.13 -18.70
C PHE A 78 -66.45 2.80 -17.52
N GLN A 79 -67.11 2.90 -16.35
CA GLN A 79 -66.46 3.38 -15.13
C GLN A 79 -65.36 2.44 -14.68
N GLU A 80 -65.58 1.12 -14.72
CA GLU A 80 -64.58 0.11 -14.43
C GLU A 80 -63.40 0.19 -15.41
N ALA A 81 -63.67 0.32 -16.71
CA ALA A 81 -62.61 0.48 -17.72
C ALA A 81 -61.77 1.75 -17.48
N ASP A 82 -62.40 2.87 -17.12
CA ASP A 82 -61.71 4.14 -16.78
C ASP A 82 -60.82 3.98 -15.53
N ILE A 83 -61.28 3.25 -14.51
CA ILE A 83 -60.48 2.92 -13.32
C ILE A 83 -59.27 2.06 -13.70
N ILE A 84 -59.46 1.04 -14.54
CA ILE A 84 -58.36 0.16 -14.99
C ILE A 84 -57.32 0.96 -15.77
N VAL A 85 -57.74 1.85 -16.68
CA VAL A 85 -56.80 2.69 -17.44
C VAL A 85 -56.05 3.65 -16.52
N ARG A 86 -56.72 4.31 -15.59
CA ARG A 86 -56.06 5.19 -14.61
C ARG A 86 -55.05 4.43 -13.76
N HIS A 87 -55.43 3.28 -13.22
CA HIS A 87 -54.53 2.47 -12.40
C HIS A 87 -53.33 1.96 -13.20
N LYS A 88 -53.52 1.60 -14.48
CA LYS A 88 -52.41 1.23 -15.37
C LYS A 88 -51.44 2.41 -15.56
N ASP A 89 -51.96 3.61 -15.78
CA ASP A 89 -51.14 4.81 -15.97
C ASP A 89 -50.39 5.19 -14.68
N GLU A 90 -51.01 5.01 -13.51
CA GLU A 90 -50.37 5.15 -12.19
C GLU A 90 -49.22 4.15 -12.02
N ILE A 91 -49.45 2.86 -12.29
CA ILE A 91 -48.42 1.81 -12.21
C ILE A 91 -47.25 2.11 -13.16
N LEU A 92 -47.54 2.55 -14.39
CA LEU A 92 -46.48 2.90 -15.35
C LEU A 92 -45.65 4.08 -14.84
N THR A 93 -46.30 5.11 -14.29
CA THR A 93 -45.60 6.28 -13.75
C THR A 93 -44.71 5.89 -12.56
N GLU A 94 -45.23 5.08 -11.63
CA GLU A 94 -44.46 4.57 -10.49
C GLU A 94 -43.27 3.71 -10.94
N ALA A 95 -43.48 2.84 -11.94
CA ALA A 95 -42.41 2.01 -12.50
C ALA A 95 -41.34 2.85 -13.21
N GLU A 96 -41.72 3.92 -13.90
CA GLU A 96 -40.79 4.87 -14.54
C GLU A 96 -39.96 5.62 -13.50
N GLU A 97 -40.59 6.13 -12.44
CA GLU A 97 -39.91 6.80 -11.33
C GLU A 97 -38.92 5.86 -10.63
N TYR A 98 -39.35 4.63 -10.35
CA TYR A 98 -38.49 3.62 -9.72
C TYR A 98 -37.31 3.23 -10.61
N ALA A 99 -37.54 3.05 -11.92
CA ALA A 99 -36.48 2.77 -12.87
C ALA A 99 -35.45 3.92 -12.94
N GLN A 100 -35.93 5.16 -12.89
CA GLN A 100 -35.08 6.35 -12.86
C GLN A 100 -34.24 6.40 -11.58
N GLU A 101 -34.83 6.11 -10.42
CA GLU A 101 -34.09 6.05 -9.15
C GLU A 101 -32.99 4.98 -9.17
N ILE A 102 -33.28 3.80 -9.71
CA ILE A 102 -32.27 2.73 -9.88
C ILE A 102 -31.13 3.21 -10.77
N LEU A 103 -31.44 3.86 -11.89
CA LEU A 103 -30.43 4.32 -12.83
C LEU A 103 -29.51 5.35 -12.19
N GLU A 104 -30.09 6.35 -11.51
CA GLU A 104 -29.33 7.38 -10.79
C GLU A 104 -28.44 6.79 -9.69
N ALA A 105 -28.98 5.84 -8.91
CA ALA A 105 -28.21 5.14 -7.89
C ALA A 105 -27.05 4.33 -8.50
N ALA A 106 -27.27 3.68 -9.65
CA ALA A 106 -26.24 2.92 -10.36
C ALA A 106 -25.14 3.82 -10.92
N GLU A 107 -25.50 4.94 -11.54
CA GLU A 107 -24.55 5.93 -12.08
C GLU A 107 -23.70 6.57 -10.96
N HIS A 108 -24.34 6.91 -9.84
CA HIS A 108 -23.63 7.45 -8.68
C HIS A 108 -22.61 6.44 -8.14
N ARG A 109 -23.00 5.18 -7.96
CA ARG A 109 -22.09 4.12 -7.50
C ARG A 109 -20.95 3.88 -8.47
N ALA A 110 -21.23 3.84 -9.78
CA ALA A 110 -20.20 3.69 -10.80
C ALA A 110 -19.17 4.82 -10.75
N THR A 111 -19.65 6.06 -10.57
CA THR A 111 -18.78 7.24 -10.43
C THR A 111 -17.91 7.15 -9.17
N GLN A 112 -18.48 6.72 -8.04
CA GLN A 112 -17.71 6.51 -6.80
C GLN A 112 -16.62 5.45 -6.97
N LEU A 113 -16.96 4.29 -7.54
CA LEU A 113 -16.00 3.21 -7.77
C LEU A 113 -14.87 3.64 -8.71
N LEU A 114 -15.18 4.37 -9.78
CA LEU A 114 -14.16 4.91 -10.69
C LEU A 114 -13.22 5.89 -9.99
N ASN A 115 -13.77 6.77 -9.13
CA ASN A 115 -12.96 7.70 -8.34
C ASN A 115 -12.04 6.96 -7.36
N GLU A 116 -12.58 5.96 -6.65
CA GLU A 116 -11.79 5.11 -5.74
C GLU A 116 -10.68 4.37 -6.50
N MET A 117 -10.98 3.77 -7.66
CA MET A 117 -9.99 3.12 -8.51
C MET A 117 -8.92 4.11 -8.99
N GLY A 118 -9.32 5.32 -9.36
CA GLY A 118 -8.39 6.38 -9.76
C GLY A 118 -7.41 6.74 -8.64
N ILE A 119 -7.92 6.91 -7.41
CA ILE A 119 -7.07 7.18 -6.23
C ILE A 119 -6.13 6.01 -5.97
N VAL A 120 -6.61 4.76 -6.03
CA VAL A 120 -5.77 3.57 -5.80
C VAL A 120 -4.68 3.45 -6.86
N GLN A 121 -4.99 3.65 -8.14
CA GLN A 121 -4.00 3.62 -9.22
C GLN A 121 -2.96 4.72 -9.06
N GLN A 122 -3.39 5.94 -8.74
CA GLN A 122 -2.49 7.06 -8.48
C GLN A 122 -1.58 6.77 -7.29
N ALA A 123 -2.14 6.34 -6.16
CA ALA A 123 -1.36 6.00 -4.98
C ALA A 123 -0.36 4.87 -5.24
N GLN A 124 -0.73 3.88 -6.06
CA GLN A 124 0.16 2.81 -6.46
C GLN A 124 1.31 3.31 -7.35
N ALA A 125 1.02 4.18 -8.33
CA ALA A 125 2.04 4.79 -9.17
C ALA A 125 3.02 5.65 -8.36
N GLU A 126 2.51 6.47 -7.43
CA GLU A 126 3.35 7.27 -6.52
C GLU A 126 4.20 6.38 -5.60
N ALA A 127 3.63 5.29 -5.06
CA ALA A 127 4.37 4.34 -4.23
C ALA A 127 5.48 3.64 -5.03
N GLU A 128 5.22 3.25 -6.27
CA GLU A 128 6.23 2.66 -7.17
C GLU A 128 7.35 3.65 -7.49
N GLN A 129 7.02 4.91 -7.78
CA GLN A 129 8.03 5.96 -7.98
C GLN A 129 8.87 6.20 -6.73
N LEU A 130 8.23 6.30 -5.56
CA LEU A 130 8.93 6.50 -4.29
C LEU A 130 9.88 5.32 -4.00
N ARG A 131 9.43 4.09 -4.25
CA ARG A 131 10.28 2.89 -4.07
C ARG A 131 11.48 2.91 -5.01
N GLN A 132 11.30 3.28 -6.27
CA GLN A 132 12.40 3.40 -7.22
C GLN A 132 13.39 4.49 -6.80
N GLN A 133 12.88 5.65 -6.37
CA GLN A 133 13.71 6.74 -5.89
C GLN A 133 14.54 6.33 -4.67
N VAL A 134 13.89 5.75 -3.65
CA VAL A 134 14.58 5.28 -2.43
C VAL A 134 15.62 4.21 -2.77
N GLN A 135 15.33 3.31 -3.71
CA GLN A 135 16.30 2.29 -4.13
C GLN A 135 17.57 2.95 -4.72
N VAL A 136 17.41 3.91 -5.63
CA VAL A 136 18.54 4.62 -6.25
C VAL A 136 19.31 5.45 -5.22
N GLU A 137 18.60 6.13 -4.31
CA GLU A 137 19.22 6.90 -3.24
C GLU A 137 20.02 6.01 -2.29
N CYS A 138 19.47 4.86 -1.88
CA CYS A 138 20.16 3.88 -1.05
C CYS A 138 21.42 3.34 -1.74
N GLU A 139 21.33 2.98 -3.01
CA GLU A 139 22.48 2.50 -3.78
C GLU A 139 23.57 3.58 -3.88
N THR A 140 23.18 4.83 -4.13
CA THR A 140 24.09 5.96 -4.19
C THR A 140 24.78 6.21 -2.86
N HIS A 141 24.02 6.25 -1.76
CA HIS A 141 24.58 6.44 -0.42
C HIS A 141 25.47 5.28 0.01
N GLN A 142 25.13 4.05 -0.36
CA GLN A 142 25.98 2.89 -0.09
C GLN A 142 27.31 3.00 -0.83
N GLN A 143 27.29 3.38 -2.11
CA GLN A 143 28.52 3.60 -2.89
C GLN A 143 29.37 4.73 -2.31
N GLN A 144 28.76 5.85 -1.91
CA GLN A 144 29.46 6.95 -1.24
C GLN A 144 30.10 6.50 0.06
N THR A 145 29.35 5.77 0.91
CA THR A 145 29.85 5.27 2.19
C THR A 145 31.03 4.32 1.98
N ILE A 146 30.95 3.41 1.00
CA ILE A 146 32.05 2.50 0.67
C ILE A 146 33.29 3.30 0.24
N ALA A 147 33.13 4.28 -0.64
CA ALA A 147 34.23 5.11 -1.11
C ALA A 147 34.88 5.92 0.04
N GLU A 148 34.07 6.49 0.94
CA GLU A 148 34.55 7.22 2.12
C GLU A 148 35.32 6.29 3.08
N VAL A 149 34.79 5.09 3.36
CA VAL A 149 35.45 4.10 4.23
C VAL A 149 36.77 3.64 3.62
N GLU A 150 36.83 3.41 2.30
CA GLU A 150 38.06 3.07 1.60
C GLU A 150 39.09 4.20 1.67
N GLN A 151 38.65 5.45 1.48
CA GLN A 151 39.52 6.63 1.61
C GLN A 151 40.08 6.76 3.02
N ILE A 152 39.23 6.68 4.05
CA ILE A 152 39.65 6.75 5.46
C ILE A 152 40.64 5.63 5.77
N ARG A 153 40.37 4.41 5.28
CA ARG A 153 41.30 3.27 5.45
C ARG A 153 42.66 3.55 4.84
N TYR A 154 42.71 4.10 3.64
CA TYR A 154 43.96 4.42 2.97
C TYR A 154 44.75 5.49 3.75
N GLN A 155 44.07 6.55 4.18
CA GLN A 155 44.68 7.61 4.98
C GLN A 155 45.22 7.08 6.31
N ALA A 156 44.44 6.29 7.04
CA ALA A 156 44.86 5.70 8.30
C ALA A 156 46.05 4.76 8.13
N GLN A 157 46.09 3.98 7.04
CA GLN A 157 47.25 3.12 6.72
C GLN A 157 48.50 3.95 6.46
N GLN A 158 48.39 5.02 5.67
CA GLN A 158 49.51 5.91 5.39
C GLN A 158 50.02 6.58 6.67
N GLU A 159 49.14 7.08 7.52
CA GLU A 159 49.51 7.68 8.80
C GLU A 159 50.21 6.68 9.74
N LEU A 160 49.72 5.43 9.79
CA LEU A 160 50.35 4.37 10.57
C LEU A 160 51.77 4.05 10.07
N ASP A 161 51.96 3.97 8.76
CA ASP A 161 53.28 3.72 8.17
C ASP A 161 54.24 4.89 8.44
N ASP A 162 53.76 6.13 8.33
CA ASP A 162 54.53 7.33 8.63
C ASP A 162 54.92 7.43 10.10
N ILE A 163 54.00 7.13 11.02
CA ILE A 163 54.29 7.09 12.47
C ILE A 163 55.31 5.99 12.75
N ARG A 164 55.10 4.79 12.20
CA ARG A 164 56.02 3.66 12.39
C ARG A 164 57.43 4.00 11.91
N SER A 165 57.55 4.60 10.73
CA SER A 165 58.85 5.00 10.18
C SER A 165 59.54 6.03 11.08
N ARG A 166 58.80 7.04 11.55
CA ARG A 166 59.33 8.07 12.48
C ARG A 166 59.78 7.46 13.80
N THR A 167 58.97 6.63 14.44
CA THR A 167 59.34 5.97 15.71
C THR A 167 60.57 5.08 15.55
N LEU A 168 60.68 4.33 14.44
CA LEU A 168 61.87 3.52 14.18
C LEU A 168 63.13 4.37 13.99
N ALA A 169 63.01 5.51 13.31
CA ALA A 169 64.12 6.45 13.16
C ALA A 169 64.55 7.03 14.52
N GLU A 170 63.59 7.50 15.33
CA GLU A 170 63.85 8.01 16.69
C GLU A 170 64.49 6.96 17.60
N CYS A 171 63.99 5.72 17.60
CA CYS A 171 64.60 4.64 18.37
C CYS A 171 66.06 4.40 17.97
N LYS A 172 66.35 4.47 16.66
CA LYS A 172 67.71 4.30 16.15
C LYS A 172 68.63 5.46 16.55
N GLU A 173 68.13 6.69 16.51
CA GLU A 173 68.88 7.85 16.98
C GLU A 173 69.17 7.78 18.48
N ILE A 174 68.18 7.40 19.30
CA ILE A 174 68.35 7.22 20.74
C ILE A 174 69.38 6.12 21.03
N GLN A 175 69.32 5.00 20.30
CA GLN A 175 70.26 3.89 20.47
C GLN A 175 71.70 4.34 20.14
N ASN A 176 71.89 5.00 19.00
CA ASN A 176 73.20 5.52 18.60
C ASN A 176 73.73 6.54 19.62
N GLY A 177 72.89 7.47 20.08
CA GLY A 177 73.28 8.46 21.08
C GLY A 177 73.64 7.84 22.44
N ALA A 178 72.97 6.76 22.83
CA ALA A 178 73.29 6.00 24.04
C ALA A 178 74.64 5.25 23.90
N ASP A 179 74.90 4.66 22.73
CA ASP A 179 76.16 3.99 22.42
C ASP A 179 77.34 4.99 22.43
N GLU A 180 77.17 6.16 21.78
CA GLU A 180 78.18 7.24 21.79
C GLU A 180 78.42 7.78 23.20
N TYR A 181 77.36 7.97 23.98
CA TYR A 181 77.48 8.40 25.38
C TYR A 181 78.23 7.35 26.22
N ALA A 182 77.93 6.07 26.04
CA ALA A 182 78.60 4.98 26.74
C ALA A 182 80.11 4.95 26.41
N ASP A 183 80.47 5.07 25.12
CA ASP A 183 81.86 5.11 24.68
C ASP A 183 82.60 6.32 25.27
N HIS A 184 81.98 7.50 25.26
CA HIS A 184 82.55 8.70 25.87
C HIS A 184 82.74 8.58 27.39
N VAL A 185 81.75 8.04 28.12
CA VAL A 185 81.87 7.82 29.57
C VAL A 185 82.96 6.80 29.88
N LEU A 186 83.00 5.69 29.15
CA LEU A 186 84.02 4.65 29.33
C LEU A 186 85.42 5.17 29.01
N GLY A 187 85.60 5.93 27.92
CA GLY A 187 86.87 6.56 27.58
C GLY A 187 87.36 7.55 28.64
N ASN A 188 86.45 8.35 29.21
CA ASN A 188 86.79 9.25 30.32
C ASN A 188 87.25 8.48 31.57
N ILE A 189 86.55 7.40 31.93
CA ILE A 189 86.94 6.53 33.06
C ILE A 189 88.30 5.88 32.79
N GLU A 190 88.53 5.38 31.57
CA GLU A 190 89.82 4.80 31.17
C GLU A 190 90.96 5.81 31.33
N GLN A 191 90.77 7.04 30.86
CA GLN A 191 91.77 8.11 30.99
C GLN A 191 92.07 8.41 32.46
N GLN A 192 91.04 8.59 33.30
CA GLN A 192 91.20 8.89 34.73
C GLN A 192 91.93 7.76 35.48
N LEU A 193 91.57 6.50 35.20
CA LEU A 193 92.26 5.35 35.78
C LEU A 193 93.71 5.26 35.29
N GLY A 194 93.98 5.58 34.02
CA GLY A 194 95.32 5.65 33.45
C GLY A 194 96.22 6.69 34.14
N GLU A 195 95.67 7.88 34.43
CA GLU A 195 96.36 8.92 35.20
C GLU A 195 96.64 8.48 36.63
N MET A 196 95.65 7.92 37.33
CA MET A 196 95.82 7.39 38.69
C MET A 196 96.90 6.29 38.73
N LEU A 197 96.91 5.37 37.77
CA LEU A 197 97.93 4.33 37.66
C LEU A 197 99.32 4.89 37.40
N ARG A 198 99.45 5.97 36.62
CA ARG A 198 100.73 6.69 36.44
C ARG A 198 101.20 7.28 37.77
N VAL A 199 100.32 7.96 38.51
CA VAL A 199 100.65 8.52 39.83
C VAL A 199 101.11 7.43 40.80
N ILE A 200 100.40 6.29 40.86
CA ILE A 200 100.78 5.15 41.71
C ILE A 200 102.12 4.55 41.28
N ARG A 201 102.37 4.37 39.97
CA ARG A 201 103.65 3.87 39.46
C ARG A 201 104.81 4.78 39.84
N ASN A 202 104.65 6.08 39.67
CA ASN A 202 105.65 7.08 40.02
C ASN A 202 105.91 7.09 41.54
N GLY A 203 104.85 7.06 42.37
CA GLY A 203 104.98 6.97 43.83
C GLY A 203 105.68 5.69 44.30
N ARG A 204 105.36 4.54 43.69
CA ARG A 204 106.06 3.26 43.95
C ARG A 204 107.54 3.31 43.57
N GLN A 205 107.88 3.89 42.42
CA GLN A 205 109.27 4.05 42.00
C GLN A 205 110.06 4.93 42.98
N GLN A 206 109.47 6.04 43.47
CA GLN A 206 110.10 6.89 44.48
C GLN A 206 110.37 6.16 45.79
N LEU A 207 109.42 5.34 46.28
CA LEU A 207 109.64 4.53 47.48
C LEU A 207 110.76 3.51 47.30
N HIS A 208 110.90 2.89 46.13
CA HIS A 208 112.00 1.96 45.87
C HIS A 208 113.36 2.67 45.85
N ILE A 209 113.43 3.86 45.24
CA ILE A 209 114.64 4.72 45.24
C ILE A 209 114.99 5.18 46.65
N GLN A 210 114.00 5.56 47.47
CA GLN A 210 114.22 5.90 48.87
C GLN A 210 114.69 4.69 49.68
N HIS A 211 114.13 3.50 49.46
CA HIS A 211 114.57 2.28 50.15
C HIS A 211 116.00 1.88 49.77
N ASP A 212 116.39 1.98 48.49
CA ASP A 212 117.76 1.69 48.04
C ASP A 212 118.77 2.69 48.61
N ASN A 213 118.42 3.97 48.69
CA ASN A 213 119.25 5.00 49.33
C ASN A 213 119.39 4.79 50.85
N THR A 214 118.33 4.35 51.54
CA THR A 214 118.35 4.09 52.99
C THR A 214 119.09 2.78 53.31
N SER A 215 119.03 1.78 52.42
CA SER A 215 119.75 0.51 52.53
C SER A 215 121.24 0.64 52.23
N GLY A 216 121.62 1.56 51.34
CA GLY A 216 123.02 1.90 51.05
C GLY A 216 123.73 2.62 52.21
N GLN A 217 122.99 3.40 53.01
CA GLN A 217 123.55 4.09 54.18
C GLN A 217 123.81 3.15 55.38
N LEU A 218 123.09 2.02 55.51
CA LEU A 218 123.27 1.08 56.62
C LEU A 218 124.35 -0.01 56.36
N ARG A 219 124.92 -0.10 55.15
CA ARG A 219 126.05 -0.99 54.82
C ARG A 219 127.42 -0.29 54.78
N GLY A 220 127.44 1.02 55.04
CA GLY A 220 128.64 1.87 54.97
C GLY A 220 129.22 2.33 56.30
N GLN A 221 128.79 1.78 57.44
CA GLN A 221 129.35 2.06 58.77
C GLN A 221 129.41 0.79 59.63
#